data_AF-A0A967GDG9-F1
#
_entry.id   AF-A0A967GDG9-F1
#
_cell.length_a   1.000
_cell.length_b   1.000
_cell.length_c   1.000
_cell.angle_alpha   90.00
_cell.angle_beta   90.00
_cell.angle_gamma   90.00
#
_symmetry.space_group_name_H-M   'P 1'
#
loop_
_entity.id
_entity.type
_entity.pdbx_description
1 polymer ?
#
loop_
_entity_poly.entity_id
_entity_poly.type
_entity_poly.pdbx_seq_one_letter_code
_entity_poly.pdbx_strand_id
1 'polypeptide(L)' 'LLLPRFFTAEGRMRLSIQAFVVKTPHHTLLLDACVGNAKERPGVEAFHRRDTDFLGRLRRDAGITPEQVDYVFCTHFH' A
#
# COMPACT_ATOMS: atom_id res chain seq x y z
N LEU A 1 9.21 -25.76 17.90
CA LEU A 1 9.08 -25.61 16.43
C LEU A 1 9.94 -24.45 15.98
N LEU A 2 10.87 -24.67 15.04
CA LEU A 2 11.57 -23.60 14.33
C LEU A 2 10.56 -22.94 13.38
N LEU A 3 10.21 -21.68 13.62
CA LEU A 3 9.30 -20.91 12.76
C LEU A 3 10.09 -19.81 12.03
N PRO A 4 9.82 -19.55 10.74
CA PRO A 4 10.41 -18.41 10.05
C PRO A 4 10.05 -17.09 10.73
N ARG A 5 10.96 -16.12 10.69
CA ARG A 5 10.86 -14.84 11.43
C ARG A 5 9.54 -14.07 11.22
N PHE A 6 8.87 -14.24 10.09
CA PHE A 6 7.65 -13.52 9.73
C PHE A 6 6.38 -14.35 9.87
N PHE A 7 6.42 -15.47 10.58
CA PHE A 7 5.26 -16.29 10.89
C PHE A 7 4.82 -16.10 12.35
N THR A 8 3.52 -16.12 12.60
CA THR A 8 2.98 -16.18 13.96
C THR A 8 3.14 -17.59 14.54
N ALA A 9 2.96 -17.73 15.86
CA ALA A 9 3.03 -19.04 16.52
C ALA A 9 1.97 -20.03 15.96
N GLU A 10 0.85 -19.50 15.45
CA GLU A 10 -0.23 -20.26 14.80
C GLU A 10 0.06 -20.56 13.31
N GLY A 11 1.25 -20.27 12.80
CA GLY A 11 1.65 -20.56 11.42
C GLY A 11 1.10 -19.58 10.38
N ARG A 12 0.66 -18.37 10.77
CA ARG A 12 0.20 -17.34 9.81
C ARG A 12 1.35 -16.43 9.36
N MET A 13 1.40 -16.12 8.07
CA MET A 13 2.38 -15.19 7.51
C MET A 13 2.01 -13.73 7.79
N ARG A 14 2.99 -12.92 8.16
CA ARG A 14 2.86 -11.46 8.26
C ARG A 14 3.25 -10.84 6.92
N LEU A 15 2.31 -10.15 6.28
CA LEU A 15 2.51 -9.43 5.03
C LEU A 15 2.32 -7.93 5.25
N SER A 16 3.13 -7.13 4.57
CA SER A 16 2.99 -5.67 4.51
C SER A 16 2.58 -5.25 3.11
N ILE A 17 1.51 -4.47 3.01
CA ILE A 17 1.09 -3.80 1.79
C ILE A 17 1.27 -2.30 2.00
N GLN A 18 2.13 -1.69 1.20
CA GLN A 18 2.51 -0.29 1.35
C GLN A 18 2.81 0.34 0.00
N ALA A 19 2.75 1.68 -0.02
CA ALA A 19 3.19 2.50 -1.14
C ALA A 19 4.49 3.20 -0.77
N PHE A 20 5.25 3.63 -1.76
CA PHE A 20 6.44 4.47 -1.56
C PHE A 20 6.27 5.81 -2.28
N VAL A 21 6.78 6.87 -1.67
CA VAL A 21 6.91 8.18 -2.31
C VAL A 21 8.37 8.39 -2.65
N VAL A 22 8.65 8.69 -3.92
CA VAL A 22 9.99 9.05 -4.39
C VAL A 22 9.96 10.51 -4.82
N LYS A 23 10.80 11.33 -4.18
CA LYS A 23 10.99 12.73 -4.56
C LYS A 23 12.32 12.89 -5.27
N THR A 24 12.27 13.47 -6.46
CA THR A 24 13.43 13.93 -7.21
C THR A 24 13.42 15.45 -7.23
N PRO A 25 14.48 16.13 -7.74
CA PRO A 25 14.45 17.58 -7.89
C PRO A 25 13.32 18.11 -8.81
N HIS A 26 12.75 17.25 -9.66
CA HIS A 26 11.78 17.66 -10.68
C HIS A 26 10.39 17.03 -10.54
N HIS A 27 10.29 15.89 -9.86
CA HIS A 27 9.07 15.09 -9.81
C HIS A 27 8.85 14.42 -8.45
N THR A 28 7.59 14.24 -8.09
CA THR A 28 7.08 13.40 -7.01
C THR A 28 6.35 12.20 -7.60
N LEU A 29 6.86 11.01 -7.30
CA LEU A 29 6.30 9.75 -7.78
C LEU A 29 5.64 9.00 -6.63
N LEU A 30 4.48 8.40 -6.89
CA LEU A 30 3.83 7.44 -6.01
C LEU A 30 4.01 6.04 -6.60
N LEU A 31 4.81 5.21 -5.94
CA LEU A 31 4.96 3.80 -6.29
C LEU A 31 3.90 2.99 -5.53
N ASP A 32 3.04 2.34 -6.31
CA ASP A 32 1.85 1.60 -5.90
C ASP A 32 0.78 2.43 -5.15
N ALA A 33 -0.48 2.09 -5.42
CA ALA A 33 -1.66 2.47 -4.61
C ALA A 33 -2.83 1.51 -4.91
N CYS A 34 -2.53 0.38 -5.55
CA CYS A 34 -3.46 -0.25 -6.48
C CYS A 34 -4.48 -1.16 -5.74
N VAL A 35 -4.22 -1.54 -4.47
CA VAL A 35 -5.23 -2.18 -3.62
C VAL A 35 -6.43 -1.25 -3.45
N GLY A 36 -6.22 -0.03 -2.96
CA GLY A 36 -7.27 1.00 -2.86
C GLY A 36 -8.48 0.61 -1.99
N ASN A 37 -9.32 1.61 -1.72
CA ASN A 37 -10.56 1.43 -0.98
C ASN A 37 -11.72 1.03 -1.91
N ALA A 38 -12.79 0.48 -1.33
CA ALA A 38 -14.09 0.22 -1.96
C ALA A 38 -14.10 -0.69 -3.20
N LYS A 39 -13.01 -1.44 -3.46
CA LYS A 39 -12.95 -2.38 -4.60
C LYS A 39 -13.54 -3.75 -4.25
N GLU A 40 -14.33 -4.31 -5.15
CA GLU A 40 -14.90 -5.65 -5.03
C GLU A 40 -13.82 -6.72 -5.29
N ARG A 41 -13.43 -7.46 -4.24
CA ARG A 41 -12.49 -8.60 -4.32
C ARG A 41 -12.92 -9.81 -3.48
N PRO A 42 -14.10 -10.41 -3.73
CA PRO A 42 -14.68 -11.42 -2.84
C PRO A 42 -13.80 -12.67 -2.63
N GLY A 43 -12.85 -12.95 -3.52
CA GLY A 43 -11.89 -14.06 -3.36
C GLY A 43 -10.71 -13.76 -2.43
N VAL A 44 -10.53 -12.51 -1.99
CA VAL A 44 -9.42 -12.09 -1.12
C VAL A 44 -9.93 -11.14 -0.06
N GLU A 45 -10.49 -11.69 1.01
CA GLU A 45 -11.18 -10.94 2.08
C GLU A 45 -10.35 -9.77 2.63
N ALA A 46 -9.04 -9.96 2.81
CA ALA A 46 -8.15 -8.91 3.30
C ALA A 46 -8.08 -7.66 2.40
N PHE A 47 -8.47 -7.77 1.12
CA PHE A 47 -8.45 -6.70 0.13
C PHE A 47 -9.84 -6.34 -0.42
N HIS A 48 -10.89 -7.02 0.02
CA HIS A 48 -12.27 -6.77 -0.37
C HIS A 48 -12.79 -5.51 0.33
N ARG A 49 -13.38 -4.58 -0.45
CA ARG A 49 -14.10 -3.38 0.04
C ARG A 49 -13.39 -2.65 1.18
N ARG A 50 -12.06 -2.52 1.08
CA ARG A 50 -11.27 -1.88 2.13
C ARG A 50 -11.72 -0.45 2.36
N ASP A 51 -11.60 -0.02 3.61
CA ASP A 51 -11.74 1.36 4.00
C ASP A 51 -10.56 1.73 4.90
N THR A 52 -9.67 2.57 4.37
CA THR A 52 -8.41 2.96 5.01
C THR A 52 -8.17 4.45 4.87
N ASP A 53 -7.51 5.05 5.86
CA ASP A 53 -7.03 6.45 5.82
C ASP A 53 -5.78 6.60 4.95
N PHE A 54 -5.73 5.99 3.76
CA PHE A 54 -4.53 6.01 2.93
C PHE A 54 -4.10 7.44 2.56
N LEU A 55 -5.05 8.31 2.19
CA LEU A 55 -4.77 9.69 1.81
C LEU A 55 -4.35 10.56 3.00
N GLY A 56 -4.98 10.39 4.17
CA GLY A 56 -4.55 11.08 5.38
C GLY A 56 -3.17 10.64 5.85
N ARG A 57 -2.84 9.35 5.71
CA ARG A 57 -1.48 8.82 5.91
C ARG A 57 -0.47 9.39 4.92
N LEU A 58 -0.82 9.50 3.64
CA LEU A 58 0.04 10.08 2.63
C LEU A 58 0.43 11.53 2.99
N ARG A 59 -0.56 12.32 3.42
CA ARG A 59 -0.34 13.69 3.88
C ARG A 59 0.50 13.74 5.16
N ARG A 60 0.15 12.94 6.16
CA ARG A 60 0.76 13.00 7.50
C ARG A 60 2.17 12.39 7.54
N ASP A 61 2.36 11.24 6.91
CA ASP A 61 3.58 10.44 7.03
C ASP A 61 4.59 10.76 5.91
N ALA A 62 4.13 11.10 4.70
CA ALA A 62 4.99 11.42 3.54
C ALA A 62 4.98 12.91 3.15
N GLY A 63 4.10 13.71 3.76
CA GLY A 63 4.05 15.17 3.54
C GLY A 63 3.62 15.56 2.11
N ILE A 64 2.80 14.75 1.44
CA ILE A 64 2.27 15.07 0.10
C ILE A 64 0.76 14.85 0.00
N THR A 65 0.11 15.56 -0.92
CA THR A 65 -1.27 15.32 -1.35
C THR A 65 -1.30 14.67 -2.74
N PRO A 66 -2.43 14.04 -3.14
CA PRO A 66 -2.54 13.43 -4.47
C PRO A 66 -2.25 14.40 -5.62
N GLU A 67 -2.63 15.67 -5.46
CA GLU A 67 -2.45 16.72 -6.47
C GLU A 67 -0.97 17.08 -6.69
N GLN A 68 -0.09 16.68 -5.76
CA GLN A 68 1.35 16.89 -5.88
C GLN A 68 2.08 15.71 -6.54
N VAL A 69 1.36 14.63 -6.87
CA VAL A 69 1.94 13.44 -7.53
C VAL A 69 1.96 13.65 -9.03
N ASP A 70 3.14 13.71 -9.62
CA ASP A 70 3.31 13.83 -11.08
C ASP A 70 3.04 12.49 -11.79
N TYR A 71 3.49 11.39 -11.17
CA TYR A 71 3.38 10.05 -11.74
C TYR A 71 3.00 9.01 -10.70
N VAL A 72 2.10 8.11 -11.08
CA VAL A 72 1.80 6.88 -10.33
C VAL A 72 2.35 5.69 -11.09
N PHE A 73 3.21 4.90 -10.44
CA PHE A 73 3.74 3.67 -10.99
C PHE A 73 3.19 2.48 -10.21
N CYS A 74 2.27 1.71 -10.80
CA CYS A 74 1.98 0.37 -10.29
C CYS A 74 3.12 -0.55 -10.73
N THR A 75 3.81 -1.17 -9.77
CA THR A 75 4.92 -2.10 -10.04
C THR A 75 4.47 -3.30 -10.87
N HIS A 76 3.20 -3.67 -10.73
CA HIS A 76 2.49 -4.72 -11.48
C HIS A 76 0.97 -4.55 -11.24
N PHE A 77 0.16 -5.41 -11.87
CA PHE A 77 -1.29 -5.46 -11.68
C PHE A 77 -1.74 -6.86 -11.23
N HIS A 78 -1.89 -7.04 -9.92
CA HIS A 78 -2.55 -8.21 -9.33
C HIS A 78 -4.07 -8.23 -9.57
#